data_AF-G7VES6-F1
#
_entry.id   AF-G7VES6-F1
#
_cell.length_a   1.000
_cell.length_b   1.000
_cell.length_c   1.000
_cell.angle_alpha   90.00
_cell.angle_beta   90.00
_cell.angle_gamma   90.00
#
_symmetry.space_group_name_H-M   'P 1'
#
loop_
_entity.id
_entity.type
_entity.pdbx_description
1 polymer ?
#
loop_
_entity_poly.entity_id
_entity_poly.type
_entity_poly.pdbx_seq_one_letter_code
_entity_poly.pdbx_strand_id
1 'polypeptide(L)' 'MWWVVCLFGATEDFLNWMYGVYMASVLAVLGVHANVLRRYGVSPEEDVEAAVSKLAAAAPHIAHFLREVSRFGGL' A
#
# COMPACT_ATOMS: atom_id res chain seq x y z
N MET A 1 -8.34 -31.14 -19.75
CA MET A 1 -7.09 -30.46 -19.34
C MET A 1 -7.32 -28.98 -19.01
N TRP A 2 -8.45 -28.63 -18.38
CA TRP A 2 -8.82 -27.23 -18.05
C TRP A 2 -8.73 -26.94 -16.54
N TRP A 3 -8.73 -27.98 -15.70
CA TRP A 3 -8.69 -27.86 -14.24
C TRP A 3 -7.36 -27.30 -13.72
N VAL A 4 -6.25 -27.49 -14.45
CA VAL A 4 -4.93 -26.95 -14.09
C VAL A 4 -4.86 -25.43 -14.28
N VAL A 5 -5.58 -24.86 -15.26
CA VAL A 5 -5.62 -23.40 -15.51
C VAL A 5 -6.38 -22.69 -14.40
N CYS A 6 -7.50 -23.25 -13.92
CA CYS A 6 -8.24 -22.70 -12.78
C CYS A 6 -7.42 -22.73 -11.48
N LEU A 7 -6.57 -23.75 -11.29
CA LEU A 7 -5.67 -23.83 -10.14
C LEU A 7 -4.58 -22.76 -10.22
N PHE A 8 -3.98 -22.53 -11.39
CA PHE A 8 -2.96 -21.48 -11.58
C PHE A 8 -3.55 -20.07 -11.42
N GLY A 9 -4.71 -19.77 -12.03
CA GLY A 9 -5.39 -18.47 -11.89
C GLY A 9 -5.78 -18.17 -10.44
N ALA A 10 -6.33 -19.15 -9.71
CA ALA A 10 -6.61 -19.00 -8.28
C ALA A 10 -5.36 -18.71 -7.44
N THR A 11 -4.19 -19.18 -7.88
CA THR A 11 -2.92 -18.91 -7.18
C THR A 11 -2.43 -17.50 -7.47
N GLU A 12 -2.58 -16.98 -8.70
CA GLU A 12 -2.20 -15.61 -9.06
C GLU A 12 -3.12 -14.58 -8.42
N ASP A 13 -4.44 -14.81 -8.40
CA ASP A 13 -5.40 -13.96 -7.68
C ASP A 13 -5.16 -14.00 -6.17
N PHE A 14 -4.84 -15.17 -5.62
CA PHE A 14 -4.47 -15.32 -4.21
C PHE A 14 -3.12 -14.67 -3.88
N LEU A 15 -2.11 -14.81 -4.76
CA LEU A 15 -0.82 -14.14 -4.64
C LEU A 15 -1.01 -12.64 -4.75
N ASN A 16 -1.80 -12.12 -5.68
CA ASN A 16 -2.05 -10.69 -5.85
C ASN A 16 -2.86 -10.11 -4.68
N TRP A 17 -3.82 -10.88 -4.14
CA TRP A 17 -4.50 -10.53 -2.88
C TRP A 17 -3.54 -10.56 -1.69
N MET A 18 -2.72 -11.61 -1.56
CA MET A 18 -1.72 -11.74 -0.50
C MET A 18 -0.64 -10.67 -0.62
N TYR A 19 -0.21 -10.31 -1.82
CA TYR A 19 0.72 -9.21 -2.11
C TYR A 19 0.05 -7.86 -1.85
N GLY A 20 -1.24 -7.70 -2.14
CA GLY A 20 -2.02 -6.52 -1.75
C GLY A 20 -2.24 -6.40 -0.25
N VAL A 21 -2.21 -7.52 0.49
CA VAL A 21 -2.21 -7.57 1.95
C VAL A 21 -0.80 -7.36 2.52
N TYR A 22 0.25 -7.81 1.82
CA TYR A 22 1.66 -7.64 2.21
C TYR A 22 2.24 -6.27 1.86
N MET A 23 1.73 -5.61 0.82
CA MET A 23 2.02 -4.21 0.50
C MET A 23 1.09 -3.37 1.35
N ALA A 24 1.57 -2.98 2.54
CA ALA A 24 0.82 -2.12 3.44
C ALA A 24 0.40 -0.85 2.69
N SER A 25 -0.88 -0.75 2.31
CA SER A 25 -1.42 0.47 1.71
C SER A 25 -1.37 1.61 2.71
N VAL A 26 -1.34 2.85 2.23
CA VAL A 26 -1.40 4.02 3.11
C VAL A 26 -2.64 3.98 4.02
N LEU A 27 -3.75 3.43 3.52
CA LEU A 27 -4.97 3.17 4.28
C LEU A 27 -4.76 2.12 5.38
N ALA A 28 -4.02 1.04 5.12
CA ALA A 28 -3.71 0.04 6.14
C ALA A 28 -2.83 0.62 7.26
N VAL A 29 -1.91 1.53 6.92
CA VAL A 29 -0.96 2.12 7.88
C VAL A 29 -1.56 3.29 8.67
N LEU A 30 -2.27 4.21 8.01
CA LEU A 30 -2.84 5.41 8.64
C LEU A 30 -4.35 5.33 8.95
N GLY A 31 -5.03 4.31 8.45
CA GLY A 31 -6.49 4.21 8.53
C GLY A 31 -7.16 5.43 7.88
N VAL A 32 -8.18 5.96 8.54
CA VAL A 32 -8.95 7.14 8.09
C VAL A 32 -8.08 8.38 7.81
N HIS A 33 -6.91 8.49 8.44
CA HIS A 33 -5.99 9.63 8.25
C HIS A 33 -5.31 9.62 6.88
N ALA A 34 -5.36 8.51 6.13
CA ALA A 34 -4.86 8.43 4.76
C ALA A 34 -5.57 9.42 3.82
N ASN A 35 -6.84 9.76 4.08
CA ASN A 35 -7.58 10.71 3.26
C ASN A 35 -7.00 12.14 3.32
N VAL A 36 -6.28 12.49 4.40
CA VAL A 36 -5.57 13.77 4.51
C VAL A 36 -4.43 13.87 3.50
N LEU A 37 -3.87 12.74 3.05
CA LEU A 37 -2.76 12.68 2.12
C LEU A 37 -3.19 12.91 0.65
N ARG A 38 -4.49 12.85 0.34
CA ARG A 38 -5.02 13.19 -1.00
C ARG A 38 -4.65 14.60 -1.44
N ARG A 39 -4.50 15.55 -0.49
CA ARG A 39 -4.07 16.92 -0.80
C ARG A 39 -2.63 17.00 -1.32
N TYR A 40 -1.83 15.95 -1.11
CA TYR A 40 -0.47 15.80 -1.62
C TYR A 40 -0.40 14.90 -2.87
N GLY A 41 -1.55 14.54 -3.45
CA GLY A 41 -1.61 13.65 -4.62
C GLY A 41 -1.39 12.16 -4.32
N VAL A 42 -1.44 11.79 -3.04
CA VAL A 42 -1.34 10.39 -2.57
C VAL A 42 -2.74 9.79 -2.42
N SER A 43 -2.98 8.64 -3.02
CA SER A 43 -4.25 7.92 -2.84
C SER A 43 -4.20 7.02 -1.59
N PRO A 44 -5.30 6.83 -0.84
CA PRO A 44 -5.30 5.98 0.36
C PRO A 44 -4.97 4.51 0.05
N GLU A 45 -5.42 4.02 -1.10
CA GLU A 45 -5.16 2.67 -1.60
C GLU A 45 -3.76 2.51 -2.20
N GLU A 46 -3.02 3.61 -2.32
CA GLU A 46 -1.69 3.61 -2.88
C GLU A 46 -0.70 2.91 -1.95
N ASP A 47 0.33 2.33 -2.56
CA ASP A 47 1.46 1.76 -1.85
C ASP A 47 2.21 2.82 -1.02
N VAL A 48 2.71 2.41 0.15
CA VAL A 48 3.44 3.29 1.06
C VAL A 48 4.72 3.84 0.43
N GLU A 49 5.49 3.05 -0.33
CA GLU A 49 6.73 3.54 -0.95
C GLU A 49 6.43 4.53 -2.09
N ALA A 50 5.38 4.25 -2.88
CA ALA A 50 4.89 5.19 -3.89
C ALA A 50 4.39 6.50 -3.26
N ALA A 51 3.65 6.41 -2.16
CA ALA A 51 3.21 7.55 -1.38
C ALA A 51 4.37 8.35 -0.80
N VAL A 52 5.38 7.68 -0.21
CA VAL A 52 6.61 8.30 0.31
C VAL A 52 7.34 9.04 -0.80
N SER A 53 7.45 8.47 -2.00
CA SER A 53 8.10 9.11 -3.15
C SER A 53 7.38 10.41 -3.55
N LYS A 54 6.05 10.39 -3.63
CA LYS A 54 5.23 11.59 -3.92
C LYS A 54 5.31 12.62 -2.79
N LEU A 55 5.27 12.17 -1.54
CA LEU A 55 5.37 13.01 -0.36
C LEU A 55 6.77 13.60 -0.21
N ALA A 56 7.84 12.93 -0.66
CA ALA A 56 9.20 13.45 -0.56
C ALA A 56 9.37 14.77 -1.33
N ALA A 57 8.67 14.92 -2.45
CA ALA A 57 8.70 16.14 -3.26
C ALA A 57 7.88 17.29 -2.66
N ALA A 58 6.72 17.00 -2.06
CA ALA A 58 5.81 18.02 -1.54
C ALA A 58 5.96 18.33 -0.05
N ALA A 59 6.26 17.30 0.76
CA ALA A 59 6.29 17.35 2.22
C ALA A 59 7.22 16.25 2.78
N PRO A 60 8.56 16.48 2.79
CA PRO A 60 9.55 15.48 3.19
C PRO A 60 9.40 15.00 4.64
N HIS A 61 8.85 15.85 5.53
CA HIS A 61 8.56 15.49 6.91
C HIS A 61 7.42 14.46 7.02
N ILE A 62 6.41 14.54 6.15
CA ILE A 62 5.31 13.56 6.12
C ILE A 62 5.80 12.25 5.51
N ALA A 63 6.65 12.32 4.49
CA ALA A 63 7.29 11.13 3.92
C ALA A 63 8.09 10.34 4.98
N HIS A 64 8.84 11.05 5.83
CA HIS A 64 9.57 10.42 6.93
C HIS A 64 8.63 9.78 7.96
N PHE A 65 7.58 10.52 8.36
CA PHE A 65 6.57 10.01 9.28
C PHE A 65 5.86 8.77 8.73
N LEU A 66 5.44 8.79 7.46
CA LEU A 66 4.78 7.66 6.80
C LEU A 66 5.66 6.41 6.81
N ARG A 67 6.95 6.59 6.55
CA ARG A 67 7.97 5.54 6.56
C ARG A 67 8.24 4.98 7.96
N GLU A 68 8.13 5.81 8.99
CA GLU A 68 8.24 5.35 10.38
C GLU A 68 6.99 4.58 10.79
N VAL A 69 5.80 5.11 10.52
CA VAL A 69 4.53 4.46 10.88
C VAL A 69 4.37 3.14 10.12
N SER A 70 4.79 3.04 8.86
CA SER A 70 4.76 1.77 8.12
C SER A 70 5.67 0.70 8.70
N ARG A 71 6.79 1.09 9.32
CA ARG A 71 7.66 0.16 10.06
C ARG A 71 7.03 -0.34 11.37
N PHE A 72 6.16 0.46 11.99
CA PHE A 72 5.45 0.08 13.21
C PHE A 72 4.12 -0.65 12.95
N GLY A 73 3.47 -0.39 11.81
CA GLY A 73 2.16 -0.97 11.45
C GLY A 73 2.21 -2.38 10.86
N GLY A 74 3.40 -2.98 10.70
CA GLY A 74 3.60 -4.34 10.19
C GLY A 74 3.59 -5.44 11.25
N LEU A 75 2.68 -5.39 12.24
CA LEU A 75 2.45 -6.44 13.22
C LEU A 75 1.26 -7.32 12.84
#